data_AF-A0A6P0MM66-F1
#
_entry.id   AF-A0A6P0MM66-F1
#
_cell.length_a   1.000
_cell.length_b   1.000
_cell.length_c   1.000
_cell.angle_alpha   90.00
_cell.angle_beta   90.00
_cell.angle_gamma   90.00
#
_symmetry.space_group_name_H-M   'P 1'
#
loop_
_entity.id
_entity.type
_entity.pdbx_description
1 polymer ?
#
loop_
_entity_poly.entity_id
_entity_poly.type
_entity_poly.pdbx_seq_one_letter_code
_entity_poly.pdbx_strand_id
1 'polypeptide(L)' 'MDKGDRIRACYQHACLRFVCREQMTNESLRKRFVINDKNYSMASRIITDTINEQLIKPYDPENKSKKHAKYVPFWA' A
#
# COMPACT_ATOMS: atom_id res chain seq x y z
N MET A 1 8.23 -3.49 -15.11
CA MET A 1 7.60 -2.33 -14.44
C MET A 1 8.69 -1.46 -13.91
N ASP A 2 8.65 -0.19 -14.29
CA ASP A 2 9.53 0.80 -13.71
C ASP A 2 9.07 1.16 -12.27
N LYS A 3 9.86 1.94 -11.54
CA LYS A 3 9.48 2.44 -10.20
C LYS A 3 8.13 3.17 -10.25
N GLY A 4 7.93 4.03 -11.25
CA GLY A 4 6.68 4.79 -11.41
C GLY A 4 5.45 3.91 -11.62
N ASP A 5 5.57 2.83 -12.39
CA ASP A 5 4.45 1.89 -12.59
C ASP A 5 4.01 1.22 -11.29
N ARG A 6 4.98 0.83 -10.45
CA ARG A 6 4.71 0.19 -9.16
C ARG A 6 3.99 1.13 -8.21
N ILE A 7 4.39 2.40 -8.17
CA ILE A 7 3.76 3.44 -7.35
C ILE A 7 2.32 3.66 -7.81
N ARG A 8 2.10 3.85 -9.12
CA ARG A 8 0.76 4.00 -9.70
C ARG A 8 -0.13 2.80 -9.42
N ALA A 9 0.38 1.59 -9.59
CA ALA A 9 -0.37 0.37 -9.31
C ALA A 9 -0.69 0.21 -7.81
N CYS A 10 0.21 0.62 -6.90
CA CYS A 10 -0.06 0.65 -5.47
C CYS A 10 -1.15 1.67 -5.11
N TYR A 11 -1.10 2.87 -5.67
CA TYR A 11 -2.13 3.88 -5.49
C TYR A 11 -3.51 3.41 -5.99
N GLN A 12 -3.58 2.85 -7.19
CA GLN A 12 -4.82 2.28 -7.74
C GLN A 12 -5.37 1.16 -6.86
N HIS A 13 -4.49 0.34 -6.27
CA HIS A 13 -4.87 -0.68 -5.31
C HIS A 13 -5.47 -0.11 -4.04
N ALA A 14 -4.86 0.93 -3.48
CA ALA A 14 -5.40 1.63 -2.32
C ALA A 14 -6.79 2.21 -2.62
N CYS A 15 -6.96 2.86 -3.78
CA CYS A 15 -8.24 3.41 -4.21
C CYS A 15 -9.32 2.33 -4.36
N LEU A 16 -9.00 1.23 -5.06
CA LEU A 16 -9.94 0.15 -5.29
C LEU A 16 -10.39 -0.49 -3.97
N ARG A 17 -9.44 -0.80 -3.08
CA ARG A 17 -9.75 -1.36 -1.76
C ARG A 17 -10.67 -0.41 -0.98
N PHE A 18 -10.33 0.88 -0.95
CA PHE A 18 -11.12 1.87 -0.24
C PHE A 18 -12.56 1.98 -0.76
N VAL A 19 -12.76 2.01 -2.08
CA VAL A 19 -14.10 2.03 -2.70
C VAL A 19 -14.88 0.75 -2.40
N CYS A 20 -14.20 -0.40 -2.31
CA CYS A 20 -14.78 -1.66 -1.85
C CYS A 20 -15.03 -1.72 -0.33
N ARG A 21 -14.85 -0.60 0.41
CA ARG A 21 -14.92 -0.53 1.88
C ARG A 21 -13.90 -1.41 2.59
N GLU A 22 -12.80 -1.71 1.92
CA GLU A 22 -11.66 -2.44 2.44
C GLU A 22 -10.45 -1.52 2.59
N GLN A 23 -9.49 -1.91 3.43
CA GLN A 23 -8.25 -1.16 3.60
C GLN A 23 -7.11 -1.87 2.88
N MET A 24 -6.16 -1.09 2.33
CA MET A 24 -4.96 -1.68 1.76
C MET A 24 -3.99 -2.05 2.89
N THR A 25 -3.53 -3.30 2.87
CA THR A 25 -2.47 -3.80 3.75
C THR A 25 -1.29 -4.30 2.91
N ASN A 26 -0.14 -4.51 3.56
CA ASN A 26 1.02 -5.12 2.90
C ASN A 26 0.65 -6.49 2.29
N GLU A 27 -0.12 -7.30 3.01
CA GLU A 27 -0.59 -8.59 2.50
C GLU A 27 -1.42 -8.45 1.21
N SER A 28 -2.39 -7.53 1.19
CA SER A 28 -3.24 -7.31 0.01
C SER A 28 -2.42 -6.85 -1.20
N LEU A 29 -1.38 -6.03 -0.97
CA LEU A 29 -0.50 -5.55 -2.02
C LEU A 29 0.39 -6.69 -2.54
N ARG A 30 0.97 -7.50 -1.66
CA ARG A 30 1.76 -8.68 -2.07
C ARG A 30 0.96 -9.65 -2.92
N LYS A 31 -0.30 -9.92 -2.53
CA LYS A 31 -1.22 -10.76 -3.31
C LYS A 31 -1.42 -10.21 -4.71
N ARG A 32 -1.62 -8.89 -4.86
CA ARG A 32 -1.78 -8.23 -6.17
C ARG A 32 -0.51 -8.26 -7.02
N PHE A 33 0.65 -8.03 -6.42
CA PHE A 33 1.93 -8.00 -7.13
C PHE A 33 2.59 -9.38 -7.28
N VAL A 34 1.93 -10.45 -6.80
CA VAL A 34 2.46 -11.83 -6.78
C VAL A 34 3.86 -11.88 -6.11
N ILE A 35 4.02 -11.11 -5.03
CA ILE A 35 5.26 -11.05 -4.26
C ILE A 35 5.27 -12.21 -3.28
N ASN A 36 6.28 -13.08 -3.39
CA ASN A 36 6.50 -14.17 -2.44
C ASN A 36 6.64 -13.62 -1.00
N ASP A 37 6.12 -14.35 -0.01
CA ASP A 37 6.19 -13.96 1.41
C ASP A 37 7.59 -13.59 1.88
N LYS A 38 8.62 -14.26 1.34
CA LYS A 38 10.04 -13.96 1.65
C LYS A 38 10.46 -12.54 1.22
N ASN A 39 9.78 -11.96 0.25
CA ASN A 39 10.08 -10.65 -0.35
C ASN A 39 9.13 -9.55 0.14
N TYR A 40 8.54 -9.67 1.34
CA TYR A 40 7.65 -8.66 1.91
C TYR A 40 8.28 -7.25 1.99
N SER A 41 9.60 -7.18 2.08
CA SER A 41 10.39 -5.94 2.05
C SER A 41 10.19 -5.15 0.76
N MET A 42 10.00 -5.81 -0.39
CA MET A 42 9.68 -5.15 -1.66
C MET A 42 8.33 -4.44 -1.61
N ALA A 43 7.30 -5.13 -1.10
CA ALA A 43 5.97 -4.51 -0.94
C ALA A 43 6.05 -3.33 0.04
N SER A 44 6.79 -3.49 1.14
CA SER A 44 7.01 -2.39 2.09
C SER A 44 7.67 -1.19 1.42
N ARG A 45 8.67 -1.41 0.56
CA ARG A 45 9.37 -0.34 -0.15
C ARG A 45 8.45 0.39 -1.13
N ILE A 46 7.61 -0.34 -1.87
CA ILE A 46 6.63 0.25 -2.79
C ILE A 46 5.63 1.13 -2.01
N ILE A 47 5.16 0.65 -0.86
CA ILE A 47 4.26 1.43 0.01
C ILE A 47 4.96 2.71 0.47
N THR A 48 6.19 2.61 0.99
CA THR A 48 6.96 3.78 1.41
C THR A 48 7.18 4.77 0.26
N ASP A 49 7.57 4.30 -0.92
CA ASP A 49 7.72 5.15 -2.11
C ASP A 49 6.40 5.84 -2.46
N THR A 50 5.26 5.13 -2.37
CA THR A 50 3.93 5.69 -2.68
C THR A 50 3.46 6.71 -1.62
N ILE A 51 3.85 6.53 -0.35
CA ILE A 51 3.64 7.52 0.72
C ILE A 51 4.49 8.77 0.48
N ASN A 52 5.75 8.60 0.07
CA ASN A 52 6.65 9.72 -0.23
C ASN A 52 6.13 10.57 -1.41
N GLU A 53 5.51 9.94 -2.40
CA GLU A 53 4.79 10.61 -3.50
C GLU A 53 3.43 11.19 -3.08
N GLN A 54 3.06 11.11 -1.80
CA GLN A 54 1.81 11.62 -1.22
C GLN A 54 0.53 11.07 -1.87
N LEU A 55 0.60 9.89 -2.48
CA LEU A 55 -0.54 9.26 -3.14
C LEU A 55 -1.38 8.41 -2.17
N ILE A 56 -0.77 7.88 -1.12
CA ILE A 56 -1.45 7.12 -0.06
C ILE A 56 -1.03 7.65 1.30
N LYS A 57 -1.88 7.43 2.30
CA LYS A 57 -1.60 7.77 3.70
C LYS A 57 -1.95 6.60 4.64
N PRO A 58 -1.33 6.54 5.82
CA PRO A 58 -1.75 5.62 6.87
C PRO A 58 -3.21 5.89 7.24
N TYR A 59 -4.01 4.82 7.36
CA TYR A 59 -5.39 4.93 7.81
C TYR A 59 -5.49 5.40 9.26
N ASP A 60 -4.56 4.95 10.09
CA ASP A 60 -4.49 5.29 11.50
C ASP A 60 -3.05 5.71 11.83
N PRO A 61 -2.77 7.02 11.94
CA PRO A 61 -1.44 7.53 12.25
C PRO A 61 -1.02 7.28 13.71
N GLU A 62 -1.96 6.99 14.63
CA GLU A 62 -1.64 6.66 16.02
C GLU A 62 -1.28 5.19 16.20
N ASN A 63 -1.63 4.35 15.22
CA ASN A 63 -1.33 2.92 15.25
C ASN A 63 0.16 2.64 15.04
N LYS A 64 0.90 2.58 16.16
CA LYS A 64 2.34 2.22 16.19
C LYS A 64 2.61 0.76 15.78
N SER A 65 1.57 -0.08 15.67
CA SER A 65 1.71 -1.49 15.30
C SER A 65 1.85 -1.67 13.79
N LYS A 66 3.11 -1.75 13.32
CA LYS A 66 3.46 -2.05 11.92
C LYS A 66 2.79 -3.31 11.35
N LYS A 67 2.41 -4.26 12.22
CA LYS A 67 1.73 -5.52 11.86
C LYS A 67 0.31 -5.30 11.32
N HIS A 68 -0.38 -4.25 11.76
CA HIS A 68 -1.74 -3.91 11.33
C HIS A 68 -1.78 -2.61 10.52
N ALA A 69 -0.64 -2.20 9.96
CA ALA A 69 -0.55 -1.01 9.14
C ALA A 69 -1.51 -1.11 7.95
N LYS A 70 -2.44 -0.15 7.92
CA LYS A 70 -3.48 0.00 6.92
C LYS A 70 -3.24 1.31 6.21
N TYR A 71 -3.52 1.32 4.92
CA TYR A 71 -3.29 2.46 4.04
C TYR A 71 -4.54 2.74 3.24
N VAL A 72 -4.78 4.02 3.02
CA VAL A 72 -5.89 4.56 2.24
C VAL A 72 -5.35 5.57 1.22
N PRO A 73 -6.08 5.86 0.14
CA PRO A 73 -5.67 6.91 -0.78
C PRO A 73 -5.60 8.27 -0.07
N PHE A 74 -4.81 9.20 -0.60
CA PHE A 74 -4.55 10.48 0.06
C PHE A 74 -5.82 11.29 0.38
N TRP A 75 -6.86 11.16 -0.44
CA TRP A 75 -8.13 11.88 -0.36
C TRP A 75 -9.18 11.23 0.56
N ALA A 76 -8.92 10.02 1.06
CA ALA A 76 -9.85 9.25 1.90
C ALA A 76 -9.85 9.66 3.37
#